data_AF-A0A2M8LBN1-F1
#
_entry.id   AF-A0A2M8LBN1-F1
#
_cell.length_a   1.000
_cell.length_b   1.000
_cell.length_c   1.000
_cell.angle_alpha   90.00
_cell.angle_beta   90.00
_cell.angle_gamma   90.00
#
_symmetry.space_group_name_H-M   'P 1'
#
loop_
_entity.id
_entity.type
_entity.pdbx_description
1 polymer ?
#
loop_
_entity_poly.entity_id
_entity_poly.type
_entity_poly.pdbx_seq_one_letter_code
_entity_poly.pdbx_strand_id
1 'polypeptide(L)'
;MNDSPLKLPIVQKFATVVLDPAVKLLFAVAVLYFIYGVFIFIKNSGESEGRIEGRNHILWSTVGLFIMISVWGIISVLQRTLGV
;
A
#
# COMPACT_ATOMS: atom_id res chain seq x y z
N MET A 1 6.19 -26.11 7.77
CA MET A 1 6.41 -26.65 6.41
C MET A 1 6.01 -25.54 5.47
N ASN A 2 6.98 -24.67 5.13
CA ASN A 2 6.76 -23.49 4.29
C ASN A 2 7.22 -23.87 2.88
N ASP A 3 6.28 -24.38 2.10
CA ASP A 3 6.53 -24.95 0.79
C ASP A 3 6.04 -23.98 -0.28
N SER A 4 6.56 -22.75 -0.22
CA SER A 4 6.37 -21.80 -1.31
C SER A 4 6.89 -22.43 -2.62
N PRO A 5 6.12 -22.41 -3.73
CA PRO A 5 6.47 -23.07 -5.00
C PRO A 5 7.72 -22.49 -5.69
N LEU A 6 8.30 -21.41 -5.14
CA LEU A 6 9.59 -20.83 -5.55
C LEU A 6 10.67 -21.12 -4.49
N LYS A 7 11.17 -22.36 -4.50
CA LYS A 7 12.37 -22.79 -3.73
C LYS A 7 13.68 -22.38 -4.42
N LEU A 8 13.68 -21.26 -5.15
CA LEU A 8 14.88 -20.69 -5.75
C LEU A 8 15.46 -19.65 -4.79
N PRO A 9 16.65 -19.89 -4.20
CA PRO A 9 17.27 -18.98 -3.22
C PRO A 9 17.37 -17.53 -3.73
N ILE A 10 17.50 -17.38 -5.04
CA ILE A 10 17.61 -16.08 -5.72
C ILE A 10 16.30 -15.30 -5.65
N VAL A 11 15.14 -15.96 -5.84
CA VAL A 11 13.83 -15.30 -5.81
C VAL A 11 13.49 -14.83 -4.40
N GLN A 12 13.75 -15.67 -3.39
CA GLN A 12 13.49 -15.31 -2.00
C GLN A 12 14.40 -14.17 -1.52
N LYS A 13 15.68 -14.21 -1.90
CA LYS A 13 16.61 -13.10 -1.63
C LYS A 13 16.17 -11.81 -2.31
N PHE A 14 15.74 -11.87 -3.56
CA PHE A 14 15.24 -10.69 -4.26
C PHE A 14 14.00 -10.09 -3.58
N ALA A 15 13.01 -10.92 -3.25
CA ALA A 15 11.80 -10.46 -2.57
C ALA A 15 12.13 -9.81 -1.22
N THR A 16 12.93 -10.46 -0.39
CA THR A 16 13.25 -9.94 0.96
C THR A 16 14.15 -8.71 0.95
N VAL A 17 15.07 -8.59 -0.02
CA VAL A 17 16.03 -7.49 -0.09
C VAL A 17 15.48 -6.28 -0.86
N VAL A 18 14.60 -6.50 -1.83
CA VAL A 18 14.10 -5.44 -2.72
C VAL A 18 12.63 -5.15 -2.46
N LEU A 19 11.77 -6.17 -2.46
CA LEU A 19 10.33 -5.99 -2.36
C LEU A 19 9.91 -5.53 -0.96
N ASP A 20 10.39 -6.17 0.11
CA ASP A 20 9.98 -5.81 1.48
C ASP A 20 10.36 -4.37 1.85
N PRO A 21 11.59 -3.88 1.58
CA PRO A 21 11.94 -2.48 1.84
C PRO A 21 11.17 -1.51 0.93
N ALA A 22 10.96 -1.86 -0.34
CA ALA A 22 10.20 -1.03 -1.26
C ALA A 22 8.74 -0.87 -0.81
N VAL A 23 8.07 -1.96 -0.40
CA VAL A 23 6.69 -1.91 0.13
C VAL A 23 6.63 -1.08 1.40
N LYS A 24 7.58 -1.23 2.33
CA LYS A 24 7.64 -0.39 3.55
C LYS A 24 7.82 1.08 3.23
N LEU A 25 8.68 1.40 2.26
CA LEU A 25 8.91 2.78 1.81
C LEU A 25 7.65 3.36 1.15
N LEU A 26 7.02 2.61 0.24
CA LEU A 26 5.77 3.01 -0.42
C LEU A 26 4.65 3.23 0.58
N PHE A 27 4.55 2.38 1.61
CA PHE A 27 3.58 2.55 2.68
C PHE A 27 3.80 3.86 3.45
N ALA A 28 5.04 4.15 3.84
CA ALA A 28 5.39 5.41 4.50
C ALA A 28 5.04 6.63 3.64
N VAL A 29 5.37 6.60 2.34
CA VAL A 29 5.03 7.67 1.40
C VAL A 29 3.52 7.82 1.24
N ALA A 30 2.77 6.73 1.13
CA ALA A 30 1.32 6.77 0.99
C ALA A 30 0.63 7.42 2.21
N VAL A 31 1.11 7.10 3.42
CA VAL A 31 0.63 7.71 4.67
C VAL A 31 0.97 9.21 4.73
N LEU A 32 2.21 9.59 4.37
CA LEU A 32 2.59 11.00 4.31
C LEU A 32 1.74 11.78 3.30
N TYR A 33 1.51 11.23 2.12
CA TYR A 33 0.67 11.84 1.09
C TYR A 33 -0.80 11.91 1.52
N PHE A 34 -1.27 10.93 2.30
CA PHE A 34 -2.61 10.96 2.88
C PHE A 34 -2.76 12.13 3.86
N ILE A 35 -1.82 12.27 4.79
CA ILE A 35 -1.80 13.36 5.77
C ILE A 35 -1.71 14.71 5.05
N TYR A 36 -0.87 14.82 4.02
CA TYR A 36 -0.77 16.02 3.18
C TYR A 36 -2.10 16.37 2.49
N GLY A 37 -2.79 15.37 1.93
CA GLY A 37 -4.11 15.55 1.34
C GLY A 37 -5.16 16.04 2.34
N VAL A 38 -5.17 15.49 3.56
CA VAL A 38 -6.03 15.96 4.66
C VAL A 38 -5.71 17.41 5.02
N PHE A 39 -4.42 17.75 5.13
CA PHE A 39 -4.00 19.12 5.41
C PHE A 39 -4.49 20.10 4.35
N ILE A 40 -4.32 19.80 3.06
CA ILE A 40 -4.83 20.62 1.95
C ILE A 40 -6.35 20.74 2.01
N PHE A 41 -7.04 19.62 2.23
CA PHE A 41 -8.50 19.58 2.27
C PHE A 41 -9.07 20.48 3.37
N ILE A 42 -8.42 20.53 4.53
CA ILE A 42 -8.81 21.41 5.64
C ILE A 42 -8.40 22.85 5.36
N LYS A 43 -7.15 23.10 4.91
CA LYS A 43 -6.63 24.45 4.65
C LYS A 43 -7.45 25.19 3.59
N ASN A 44 -7.83 24.49 2.52
CA ASN A 44 -8.56 25.06 1.40
C ASN A 44 -10.08 24.83 1.51
N SER A 45 -10.61 24.63 2.72
CA SER A 45 -12.02 24.29 2.90
C SER A 45 -13.00 25.34 2.36
N GLY A 46 -12.55 26.59 2.19
CA GLY A 46 -13.31 27.71 1.63
C GLY A 46 -13.15 27.93 0.13
N GLU A 47 -12.18 27.27 -0.53
CA GLU A 47 -11.98 27.35 -1.98
C GLU A 47 -12.38 26.04 -2.65
N SER A 48 -13.22 26.11 -3.68
CA SER A 48 -13.75 24.92 -4.36
C SER A 48 -12.65 24.07 -4.99
N GLU A 49 -11.65 24.70 -5.59
CA GLU A 49 -10.58 24.03 -6.34
C GLU A 49 -9.59 23.32 -5.41
N GLY A 50 -9.06 24.03 -4.40
CA GLY A 50 -8.16 23.44 -3.42
C GLY A 50 -8.80 22.34 -2.56
N ARG A 51 -10.13 22.40 -2.35
CA ARG A 51 -10.88 21.31 -1.70
C ARG A 51 -10.97 20.06 -2.57
N ILE A 52 -11.15 20.21 -3.89
CA ILE A 52 -11.15 19.10 -4.83
C ILE A 52 -9.77 18.44 -4.88
N GLU A 53 -8.71 19.24 -4.93
CA GLU A 53 -7.33 18.74 -4.91
C GLU A 53 -7.02 17.93 -3.64
N GLY A 54 -7.31 18.49 -2.46
CA GLY A 54 -7.12 17.78 -1.18
C GLY A 54 -7.91 16.47 -1.12
N ARG A 55 -9.16 16.47 -1.60
CA ARG A 55 -9.98 15.26 -1.69
C ARG A 55 -9.36 14.22 -2.62
N ASN A 56 -8.83 14.63 -3.77
CA ASN A 56 -8.18 13.72 -4.70
C ASN A 56 -6.94 13.08 -4.09
N HIS A 57 -6.10 13.84 -3.37
CA HIS A 57 -4.94 13.30 -2.66
C HIS A 57 -5.35 12.25 -1.62
N ILE A 58 -6.37 12.53 -0.81
CA ILE A 58 -6.91 11.57 0.16
C ILE A 58 -7.39 10.30 -0.54
N LEU A 59 -8.14 10.42 -1.63
CA LEU A 59 -8.65 9.27 -2.38
C LEU A 59 -7.53 8.41 -2.95
N TRP A 60 -6.55 9.01 -3.65
CA TRP A 60 -5.45 8.27 -4.25
C TRP A 60 -4.57 7.58 -3.21
N SER A 61 -4.29 8.24 -2.08
CA SER A 61 -3.60 7.59 -0.95
C SER A 61 -4.40 6.45 -0.36
N THR A 62 -5.71 6.63 -0.16
CA THR A 62 -6.57 5.60 0.43
C THR A 62 -6.64 4.37 -0.46
N VAL A 63 -6.77 4.55 -1.78
CA VAL A 63 -6.74 3.45 -2.75
C VAL A 63 -5.40 2.72 -2.69
N GLY A 64 -4.28 3.46 -2.64
CA GLY A 64 -2.95 2.85 -2.49
C GLY A 64 -2.80 2.01 -1.21
N LEU A 65 -3.25 2.55 -0.08
CA LEU A 65 -3.28 1.84 1.22
C LEU A 65 -4.18 0.61 1.18
N PHE A 66 -5.36 0.74 0.57
CA PHE A 66 -6.30 -0.36 0.41
C PHE A 66 -5.69 -1.51 -0.41
N ILE A 67 -4.99 -1.22 -1.50
CA ILE A 67 -4.31 -2.24 -2.31
C ILE A 67 -3.25 -2.96 -1.47
N MET A 68 -2.41 -2.21 -0.74
CA MET A 68 -1.37 -2.80 0.12
C MET A 68 -1.95 -3.76 1.17
N ILE A 69 -3.06 -3.38 1.82
CA ILE A 69 -3.75 -4.24 2.81
C ILE A 69 -4.40 -5.45 2.11
N SER A 70 -5.00 -5.23 0.94
CA SER A 70 -5.69 -6.27 0.17
C SER A 70 -4.75 -7.39 -0.26
N VAL A 71 -3.48 -7.07 -0.58
CA VAL A 71 -2.48 -8.09 -0.94
C VAL A 71 -2.30 -9.12 0.18
N TRP A 72 -2.18 -8.69 1.45
CA TRP A 72 -2.08 -9.61 2.59
C TRP A 72 -3.36 -10.43 2.78
N GLY A 73 -4.53 -9.80 2.61
CA GLY A 73 -5.81 -10.49 2.64
C GLY A 73 -5.88 -11.60 1.59
N ILE A 74 -5.54 -11.28 0.35
CA ILE A 74 -5.54 -12.21 -0.79
C ILE A 74 -4.53 -13.34 -0.55
N ILE A 75 -3.30 -13.04 -0.13
CA ILE A 75 -2.28 -14.05 0.21
C ILE A 75 -2.82 -14.99 1.29
N SER A 76 -3.44 -14.46 2.35
CA SER A 76 -3.97 -15.28 3.44
C SER A 76 -5.11 -16.21 3.00
N VAL A 77 -5.98 -15.74 2.09
CA VAL A 77 -7.06 -16.54 1.52
C VAL A 77 -6.50 -17.63 0.60
N LEU A 78 -5.50 -17.28 -0.21
CA LEU A 78 -4.80 -18.23 -1.09
C LEU A 78 -4.10 -19.32 -0.27
N GLN A 79 -3.38 -18.96 0.78
CA GLN A 79 -2.72 -19.89 1.71
C GLN A 79 -3.73 -20.88 2.32
N ARG A 80 -4.85 -20.37 2.84
CA ARG A 80 -5.93 -21.20 3.41
C ARG A 80 -6.59 -22.12 2.37
N THR A 81 -6.80 -21.62 1.15
CA THR A 81 -7.44 -22.39 0.08
C THR A 81 -6.52 -23.46 -0.50
N LEU A 82 -5.23 -23.15 -0.61
CA LEU A 82 -4.21 -24.05 -1.17
C LEU A 82 -3.57 -24.98 -0.12
N GLY A 83 -3.89 -24.79 1.17
CA GLY A 83 -3.42 -25.63 2.26
C GLY A 83 -1.94 -25.46 2.61
N VAL A 84 -1.35 -24.29 2.31
CA VAL A 84 0.07 -23.95 2.52
C VAL A 84 0.27 -22.77 3.44
#